data_AF-X1IT49-F1
#
_entry.id   AF-X1IT49-F1
#
_cell.length_a   1.000
_cell.length_b   1.000
_cell.length_c   1.000
_cell.angle_alpha   90.00
_cell.angle_beta   90.00
_cell.angle_gamma   90.00
#
_symmetry.space_group_name_H-M   'P 1'
#
loop_
_entity.id
_entity.type
_entity.pdbx_description
1 polymer ?
#
loop_
_entity_poly.entity_id
_entity_poly.type
_entity_poly.pdbx_seq_one_letter_code
_entity_poly.pdbx_strand_id
1 'polypeptide(L)'
;YPEAESEYLVSYWDFERLKEAEDEELATIFDLFAAGAITYEAAMDRLGKIDMSAARANRQLAKLEKAREKSIKLLSKEDLGKLLGAEVITTEGYKEYMLHLNYRSEDIDLLIKLFETGAVE
;
A
#
# COMPACT_ATOMS: atom_id res chain seq x y z
N TYR A 1 51.00 1.40 14.10
CA TYR A 1 50.31 1.33 12.79
C TYR A 1 49.21 0.27 12.69
N PRO A 2 49.22 -0.90 13.39
CA PRO A 2 48.09 -1.85 13.29
C PRO A 2 46.87 -1.53 14.18
N GLU A 3 47.04 -0.73 15.25
CA GLU A 3 45.93 -0.40 16.16
C GLU A 3 44.89 0.55 15.55
N ALA A 4 45.31 1.57 14.78
CA ALA A 4 44.40 2.53 14.15
C ALA A 4 43.52 1.90 13.04
N GLU A 5 44.06 0.92 12.30
CA GLU A 5 43.29 0.16 11.31
C GLU A 5 42.29 -0.79 11.99
N SER A 6 42.68 -1.37 13.13
CA SER A 6 41.81 -2.26 13.91
C SER A 6 40.63 -1.49 14.53
N GLU A 7 40.87 -0.29 15.06
CA GLU A 7 39.84 0.58 15.64
C GLU A 7 38.86 1.10 14.57
N TYR A 8 39.36 1.43 13.38
CA TYR A 8 38.52 1.81 12.23
C TYR A 8 37.62 0.66 11.78
N LEU A 9 38.16 -0.56 11.67
CA LEU A 9 37.38 -1.73 11.32
C LEU A 9 36.30 -2.01 12.37
N VAL A 10 36.60 -1.96 13.67
CA VAL A 10 35.58 -2.15 14.71
C VAL A 10 34.44 -1.11 14.58
N SER A 11 34.76 0.17 14.36
CA SER A 11 33.75 1.21 14.17
C SER A 11 32.88 1.03 12.93
N TYR A 12 33.44 0.49 11.84
CA TYR A 12 32.73 0.21 10.60
C TYR A 12 31.73 -0.94 10.77
N TRP A 13 32.15 -2.00 11.47
CA TRP A 13 31.30 -3.15 11.75
C TRP A 13 30.15 -2.81 12.72
N ASP A 14 30.40 -1.95 13.70
CA ASP A 14 29.37 -1.45 14.59
C ASP A 14 28.36 -0.56 13.84
N PHE A 15 28.83 0.25 12.89
CA PHE A 15 27.96 1.03 12.02
C PHE A 15 27.10 0.15 11.11
N GLU A 16 27.68 -0.91 10.52
CA GLU A 16 26.91 -1.86 9.69
C GLU A 16 25.83 -2.58 10.51
N ARG A 17 26.15 -3.01 11.74
CA ARG A 17 25.17 -3.65 12.64
C ARG A 17 24.02 -2.74 13.01
N LEU A 18 24.29 -1.46 13.29
CA LEU A 18 23.25 -0.48 13.59
C LEU A 18 22.32 -0.28 12.38
N LYS A 19 22.90 -0.15 11.19
CA LYS A 19 22.14 0.01 9.94
C LYS A 19 21.31 -1.23 9.61
N GLU A 20 21.84 -2.42 9.86
CA GLU A 20 21.13 -3.69 9.66
C GLU A 20 19.94 -3.81 10.61
N ALA A 21 20.12 -3.46 11.90
CA ALA A 21 19.03 -3.43 12.86
C ALA A 21 17.92 -2.42 12.49
N GLU A 22 18.29 -1.23 11.99
CA GLU A 22 17.33 -0.25 11.47
C GLU A 22 16.54 -0.82 10.28
N ASP A 23 17.22 -1.49 9.35
CA ASP A 23 16.58 -2.06 8.15
C ASP A 23 15.66 -3.25 8.49
N GLU A 24 16.01 -4.07 9.48
CA GLU A 24 15.15 -5.12 10.02
C GLU A 24 13.89 -4.56 10.70
N GLU A 25 14.04 -3.49 11.50
CA GLU A 25 12.91 -2.85 12.15
C GLU A 25 11.96 -2.22 11.13
N LEU A 26 12.51 -1.57 10.10
CA LEU A 26 11.74 -1.06 8.97
C LEU A 26 10.96 -2.16 8.26
N ALA A 27 11.62 -3.28 7.92
CA ALA A 27 10.98 -4.41 7.27
C ALA A 27 9.81 -4.95 8.12
N THR A 28 10.04 -5.10 9.42
CA THR A 28 9.01 -5.56 10.36
C THR A 28 7.80 -4.63 10.39
N ILE A 29 8.00 -3.31 10.37
CA ILE A 29 6.89 -2.34 10.33
C ILE A 29 6.07 -2.49 9.05
N PHE A 30 6.73 -2.64 7.90
CA PHE A 30 6.05 -2.84 6.62
C PHE A 30 5.28 -4.16 6.56
N ASP A 31 5.86 -5.24 7.07
CA ASP A 31 5.22 -6.56 7.09
C ASP A 31 3.99 -6.56 8.01
N LEU A 32 4.10 -5.96 9.20
CA LEU A 32 2.96 -5.80 10.12
C LEU A 32 1.86 -4.95 9.51
N PHE A 33 2.21 -3.88 8.79
CA PHE A 33 1.24 -3.03 8.11
C PHE A 33 0.56 -3.77 6.93
N ALA A 34 1.34 -4.48 6.11
CA ALA A 34 0.83 -5.27 5.00
C ALA A 34 -0.09 -6.42 5.47
N ALA A 35 0.23 -7.02 6.62
CA ALA A 35 -0.61 -8.02 7.28
C ALA A 35 -1.88 -7.41 7.93
N GLY A 36 -2.00 -6.09 8.01
CA GLY A 36 -3.10 -5.40 8.68
C GLY A 36 -3.07 -5.52 10.21
N ALA A 37 -1.94 -5.94 10.79
CA ALA A 37 -1.76 -6.06 12.23
C ALA A 37 -1.61 -4.70 12.92
N ILE A 38 -1.18 -3.67 12.17
CA ILE A 38 -1.09 -2.28 12.62
C ILE A 38 -1.77 -1.33 11.63
N THR A 39 -2.29 -0.21 12.12
CA THR A 39 -2.87 0.85 11.28
C THR A 39 -1.78 1.69 10.61
N TYR A 40 -2.17 2.46 9.60
CA TYR A 40 -1.28 3.42 8.92
C TYR A 40 -0.65 4.40 9.90
N GLU A 41 -1.47 4.95 10.81
CA GLU A 41 -1.04 5.88 11.86
C GLU A 41 -0.03 5.22 12.81
N ALA A 42 -0.32 4.00 13.27
CA ALA A 42 0.60 3.26 14.14
C ALA A 42 1.93 2.92 13.45
N ALA A 43 1.91 2.67 12.14
CA ALA A 43 3.11 2.42 11.36
C ALA A 43 3.93 3.70 11.15
N MET A 44 3.27 4.84 10.91
CA MET A 44 3.89 6.16 10.82
C MET A 44 4.53 6.60 12.15
N ASP A 45 3.84 6.38 13.27
CA ASP A 45 4.36 6.65 14.61
C ASP A 45 5.60 5.82 14.94
N ARG A 46 5.65 4.56 14.48
CA ARG A 46 6.83 3.69 14.64
C ARG A 46 7.98 4.14 13.74
N LEU A 47 7.71 4.49 12.49
CA LEU A 47 8.72 5.07 11.60
C LEU A 47 9.33 6.36 12.16
N GLY A 48 8.52 7.21 12.79
CA GLY A 48 8.98 8.46 13.40
C GLY A 48 9.85 8.28 14.65
N LYS A 49 9.91 7.07 15.23
CA LYS A 49 10.78 6.74 16.37
C LYS A 49 12.14 6.21 15.97
N ILE A 50 12.30 5.78 14.71
CA ILE A 50 13.59 5.33 14.18
C ILE A 50 14.40 6.58 13.83
N ASP A 51 15.59 6.70 14.42
CA ASP A 51 16.49 7.81 14.14
C ASP A 51 17.09 7.64 12.74
N MET A 52 16.52 8.35 11.77
CA MET A 52 16.96 8.30 10.38
C MET A 52 17.00 9.68 9.76
N SER A 53 17.82 9.85 8.72
CA SER A 53 17.85 11.11 7.98
C SER A 53 16.48 11.44 7.37
N ALA A 54 16.14 12.73 7.31
CA ALA A 54 14.86 13.21 6.76
C ALA A 54 14.60 12.68 5.33
N ALA A 55 15.64 12.55 4.51
CA ALA A 55 15.54 12.00 3.17
C ALA A 55 15.15 10.50 3.17
N ARG A 56 15.62 9.72 4.15
CA ARG A 56 15.26 8.32 4.32
C ARG A 56 13.84 8.18 4.86
N ALA A 57 13.47 8.99 5.85
CA ALA A 57 12.12 9.01 6.40
C ALA A 57 11.06 9.28 5.32
N ASN A 58 11.27 10.32 4.49
CA ASN A 58 10.35 10.65 3.40
C ASN A 58 10.20 9.51 2.39
N ARG A 59 11.27 8.76 2.10
CA ARG A 59 11.20 7.59 1.20
C ARG A 59 10.39 6.45 1.80
N GLN A 60 10.53 6.19 3.09
CA GLN A 60 9.77 5.13 3.76
C GLN A 60 8.30 5.52 3.90
N LEU A 61 7.99 6.78 4.23
CA LEU A 61 6.63 7.29 4.24
C LEU A 61 5.95 7.13 2.88
N ALA A 62 6.61 7.51 1.79
CA ALA A 62 6.05 7.34 0.44
C ALA A 62 5.80 5.87 0.06
N LYS A 63 6.61 4.92 0.57
CA LYS A 63 6.34 3.48 0.39
C LYS A 63 5.13 3.04 1.19
N LEU A 64 4.95 3.58 2.39
CA LEU A 64 3.85 3.25 3.28
C LEU A 64 2.52 3.77 2.73
N GLU A 65 2.51 4.97 2.15
CA GLU A 65 1.36 5.51 1.41
C GLU A 65 0.97 4.62 0.23
N LYS A 66 1.95 4.20 -0.59
CA LYS A 66 1.68 3.26 -1.69
C LYS A 66 1.15 1.91 -1.19
N ALA A 67 1.64 1.41 -0.06
CA ALA A 67 1.15 0.19 0.54
C ALA A 67 -0.29 0.36 1.07
N ARG A 68 -0.63 1.53 1.62
CA ARG A 68 -1.98 1.88 2.05
C ARG A 68 -2.95 1.93 0.86
N GLU A 69 -2.55 2.56 -0.24
CA GLU A 69 -3.38 2.59 -1.45
C GLU A 69 -3.67 1.18 -1.97
N LYS A 70 -2.68 0.29 -1.93
CA LYS A 70 -2.84 -1.11 -2.32
C LYS A 70 -3.68 -1.95 -1.36
N SER A 71 -3.72 -1.59 -0.07
CA SER A 71 -4.51 -2.31 0.93
C SER A 71 -5.99 -1.93 0.92
N ILE A 72 -6.37 -0.88 0.17
CA ILE A 72 -7.77 -0.58 -0.13
C ILE A 72 -8.34 -1.74 -0.95
N LYS A 73 -9.14 -2.58 -0.29
CA LYS A 73 -9.89 -3.65 -0.96
C LYS A 73 -10.98 -3.01 -1.82
N LEU A 74 -10.75 -2.97 -3.12
CA LEU A 74 -11.77 -2.62 -4.09
C LEU A 74 -12.78 -3.79 -4.20
N LEU A 75 -14.07 -3.46 -4.33
CA LEU A 75 -15.10 -4.44 -4.62
C LEU A 75 -14.81 -5.13 -5.96
N SER A 76 -15.11 -6.43 -6.06
CA SER A 76 -14.92 -7.17 -7.30
C SER A 76 -15.93 -6.73 -8.36
N LYS A 77 -15.64 -6.99 -9.65
CA LYS A 77 -16.57 -6.73 -10.75
C LYS A 77 -17.94 -7.40 -10.53
N GLU A 78 -17.94 -8.62 -9.98
CA GLU A 78 -19.15 -9.39 -9.70
C GLU A 78 -19.97 -8.76 -8.58
N ASP A 79 -19.32 -8.30 -7.52
CA ASP A 79 -20.01 -7.62 -6.42
C ASP A 79 -20.55 -6.26 -6.84
N LEU A 80 -19.79 -5.51 -7.64
CA LEU A 80 -20.27 -4.26 -8.25
C LEU A 80 -21.48 -4.49 -9.16
N GLY A 81 -21.48 -5.58 -9.94
CA GLY A 81 -22.61 -5.96 -10.78
C GLY A 81 -23.87 -6.29 -9.96
N LYS A 82 -23.71 -7.04 -8.86
CA LYS A 82 -24.81 -7.31 -7.92
C LYS A 82 -25.33 -6.05 -7.26
N LEU A 83 -24.44 -5.13 -6.88
CA LEU A 83 -24.82 -3.85 -6.27
C LEU A 83 -25.57 -2.94 -7.26
N LEU A 84 -25.15 -2.92 -8.53
CA LEU A 84 -25.84 -2.18 -9.58
C LEU A 84 -27.23 -2.77 -9.85
N GLY A 85 -27.34 -4.09 -9.98
CA GLY A 85 -28.62 -4.78 -10.20
C GLY A 85 -29.58 -4.68 -9.01
N ALA A 86 -29.06 -4.49 -7.79
CA ALA A 86 -29.85 -4.25 -6.59
C ALA A 86 -30.18 -2.77 -6.34
N GLU A 87 -29.83 -1.87 -7.28
CA GLU A 87 -29.99 -0.41 -7.20
C GLU A 87 -29.33 0.23 -5.96
N VAL A 88 -28.35 -0.46 -5.35
CA VAL A 88 -27.59 0.04 -4.19
C VAL A 88 -26.60 1.12 -4.61
N ILE A 89 -26.11 1.04 -5.85
CA ILE A 89 -25.23 2.04 -6.46
C ILE A 89 -25.83 2.52 -7.78
N THR A 90 -25.55 3.77 -8.15
CA THR A 90 -25.93 4.34 -9.45
C THR A 90 -24.98 3.83 -10.54
N THR A 91 -25.41 3.98 -11.80
CA THR A 91 -24.56 3.70 -12.98
C THR A 91 -23.28 4.56 -12.98
N GLU A 92 -23.36 5.81 -12.52
CA GLU A 92 -22.18 6.67 -12.34
C GLU A 92 -21.23 6.11 -11.27
N GLY A 93 -21.76 5.67 -10.12
CA GLY A 93 -20.96 5.03 -9.08
C GLY A 93 -20.29 3.75 -9.59
N TYR A 94 -21.00 2.93 -10.36
CA TYR A 94 -20.43 1.74 -11.00
C TYR A 94 -19.27 2.07 -11.95
N LYS A 95 -19.41 3.14 -12.76
CA LYS A 95 -18.32 3.61 -13.64
C LYS A 95 -17.09 4.02 -12.86
N GLU A 96 -17.28 4.79 -11.79
CA GLU A 96 -16.20 5.26 -10.94
C GLU A 96 -15.43 4.08 -10.31
N TYR A 97 -16.13 3.12 -9.71
CA TYR A 97 -15.51 1.92 -9.15
C TYR A 97 -14.80 1.06 -10.21
N MET A 98 -15.34 0.95 -11.42
CA MET A 98 -14.70 0.21 -12.51
C MET A 98 -13.45 0.89 -13.07
N LEU A 99 -13.41 2.22 -13.09
CA LEU A 99 -12.20 2.98 -13.43
C LEU A 99 -11.11 2.75 -12.38
N HIS A 100 -11.46 2.69 -11.10
CA HIS A 100 -10.53 2.33 -10.03
C HIS A 100 -10.00 0.89 -10.15
N LEU A 101 -10.78 -0.01 -10.76
CA LEU A 101 -10.37 -1.37 -11.13
C LEU A 101 -9.56 -1.43 -12.44
N ASN A 102 -9.23 -0.29 -13.04
CA ASN A 102 -8.42 -0.18 -14.27
C ASN A 102 -9.10 -0.75 -15.53
N TYR A 103 -10.44 -0.78 -15.57
CA TYR A 103 -11.17 -1.12 -16.80
C TYR A 103 -11.20 0.07 -17.76
N ARG A 104 -11.21 -0.22 -19.07
CA ARG A 104 -11.38 0.82 -20.09
C ARG A 104 -12.81 1.33 -20.08
N SER A 105 -12.99 2.63 -20.26
CA SER A 105 -14.32 3.26 -20.32
C SER A 105 -15.25 2.58 -21.33
N GLU A 106 -14.72 2.15 -22.47
CA GLU A 106 -15.45 1.41 -23.52
C GLU A 106 -16.02 0.09 -23.02
N ASP A 107 -15.23 -0.69 -22.27
CA ASP A 107 -15.65 -1.97 -21.70
C ASP A 107 -16.69 -1.77 -20.58
N ILE A 108 -16.56 -0.68 -19.82
CA ILE A 108 -17.51 -0.32 -18.76
C ILE A 108 -18.89 -0.02 -19.34
N ASP A 109 -18.94 0.75 -20.44
CA ASP A 109 -20.20 1.07 -21.12
C ASP A 109 -20.87 -0.19 -21.70
N LEU A 110 -20.08 -1.15 -22.20
CA LEU A 110 -20.61 -2.45 -22.65
C LEU A 110 -21.19 -3.27 -21.49
N LEU A 111 -20.53 -3.26 -20.33
CA LEU A 111 -21.03 -3.95 -19.14
C LEU A 111 -22.33 -3.34 -18.63
N ILE A 112 -22.43 -2.02 -18.60
CA ILE A 112 -23.67 -1.33 -18.20
C ILE A 112 -24.81 -1.70 -19.15
N LYS A 113 -24.57 -1.66 -20.47
CA LYS A 113 -25.56 -2.11 -21.46
C LYS A 113 -25.99 -3.57 -21.26
N LEU A 114 -25.05 -4.45 -20.90
CA LEU A 114 -25.36 -5.85 -20.61
C LEU A 114 -26.25 -6.00 -19.38
N PHE A 115 -26.05 -5.20 -18.33
CA PHE A 115 -26.95 -5.16 -17.17
C PHE A 115 -28.32 -4.58 -17.52
N GLU A 116 -28.37 -3.49 -18.27
CA GLU A 116 -29.63 -2.87 -18.73
C GLU A 116 -30.43 -3.81 -19.64
N THR A 117 -29.77 -4.66 -20.43
CA THR A 117 -30.44 -5.61 -21.34
C THR A 117 -30.84 -6.90 -20.60
N GLY A 118 -30.03 -7.37 -19.65
CA GLY A 118 -30.30 -8.57 -18.85
C GLY A 118 -31.32 -8.37 -17.71
N ALA A 119 -31.62 -7.13 -17.32
CA ALA A 119 -32.70 -6.81 -16.38
C ALA A 119 -34.11 -6.79 -17.04
N VAL A 120 -34.20 -7.07 -18.35
CA VAL A 120 -35.44 -7.02 -19.15
C VAL A 120 -36.07 -8.41 -19.35
N GLU A 121 -35.49 -9.46 -18.75
CA GLU A 121 -36.10 -10.80 -18.67
C GLU A 121 -36.62 -11.11 -17.25
#